data_AF-K1SJL5-F1
#
_entry.id   AF-K1SJL5-F1
#
_cell.length_a   1.000
_cell.length_b   1.000
_cell.length_c   1.000
_cell.angle_alpha   90.00
_cell.angle_beta   90.00
_cell.angle_gamma   90.00
#
_symmetry.space_group_name_H-M   'P 1'
#
loop_
_entity.id
_entity.type
_entity.pdbx_description
1 polymer ?
#
loop_
_entity_poly.entity_id
_entity_poly.type
_entity_poly.pdbx_seq_one_letter_code
_entity_poly.pdbx_strand_id
1 'polypeptide(L)'
;GREVEVSLLDKAGKSIYNERKRWNAADRELHFKKEVREPLLWSAEKPNLYRLLIALRVNGKPEQYISQYIGFRKSEIKHAQLLVNGKPVYIKGVNRHEHDPYNGHVVDEASMLRDIQLMKENNINSVRTSHYPNDPRWYELCDIYGMYVVDEANIESHGMGYKPDQCLANQPEWEKAFIDRTERMFERDKNH
;
A
#
# COMPACT_ATOMS: atom_id res chain seq x y z
N GLY A 1 9.91 26.08 -19.44
CA GLY A 1 9.34 26.02 -18.08
C GLY A 1 9.12 24.57 -17.67
N ARG A 2 9.09 24.29 -16.36
CA ARG A 2 8.84 22.96 -15.80
C ARG A 2 7.38 22.83 -15.41
N GLU A 3 6.75 21.72 -15.76
CA GLU A 3 5.35 21.43 -15.48
C GLU A 3 5.22 19.99 -14.98
N VAL A 4 4.33 19.77 -14.01
CA VAL A 4 3.91 18.44 -13.60
C VAL A 4 2.54 18.17 -14.21
N GLU A 5 2.45 17.10 -14.99
CA GLU A 5 1.22 16.57 -15.56
C GLU A 5 0.75 15.36 -14.77
N VAL A 6 -0.49 15.39 -14.30
CA VAL A 6 -1.14 14.26 -13.62
C VAL A 6 -2.27 13.76 -14.49
N SER A 7 -2.27 12.47 -14.81
CA SER A 7 -3.36 11.80 -15.52
C SER A 7 -3.88 10.61 -14.72
N LEU A 8 -5.19 10.43 -14.69
CA LEU A 8 -5.82 9.23 -14.15
C LEU A 8 -6.53 8.48 -15.26
N LEU A 9 -6.16 7.22 -15.46
CA LEU A 9 -6.73 6.34 -16.46
C LEU A 9 -7.64 5.30 -15.81
N ASP A 10 -8.79 5.02 -16.42
CA ASP A 10 -9.62 3.88 -16.05
C ASP A 10 -9.03 2.54 -16.51
N LYS A 11 -9.73 1.43 -16.19
CA LYS A 11 -9.31 0.07 -16.56
C LYS A 11 -9.17 -0.15 -18.07
N ALA A 12 -9.88 0.63 -18.90
CA ALA A 12 -9.78 0.56 -20.36
C ALA A 12 -8.65 1.45 -20.92
N GLY A 13 -7.92 2.17 -20.06
CA GLY A 13 -6.88 3.11 -20.44
C GLY A 13 -7.42 4.48 -20.86
N LYS A 14 -8.72 4.74 -20.70
CA LYS A 14 -9.30 6.05 -21.02
C LYS A 14 -8.95 7.04 -19.91
N SER A 15 -8.43 8.21 -20.30
CA SER A 15 -8.18 9.29 -19.36
C SER A 15 -9.48 9.87 -18.82
N ILE A 16 -9.66 9.81 -17.50
CA ILE A 16 -10.80 10.40 -16.78
C ILE A 16 -10.42 11.69 -16.03
N TYR A 17 -9.12 11.99 -15.99
CA TYR A 17 -8.57 13.22 -15.45
C TYR A 17 -7.21 13.50 -16.08
N ASN A 18 -6.97 14.75 -16.44
CA ASN A 18 -5.67 15.27 -16.86
C ASN A 18 -5.57 16.73 -16.41
N GLU A 19 -4.55 17.06 -15.64
CA GLU A 19 -4.25 18.44 -15.25
C GLU A 19 -2.74 18.68 -15.32
N ARG A 20 -2.34 19.89 -15.71
CA ARG A 20 -0.95 20.34 -15.70
C ARG A 20 -0.80 21.55 -14.81
N LYS A 21 0.22 21.54 -13.96
CA LYS A 21 0.60 22.70 -13.14
C LYS A 21 2.06 23.04 -13.38
N ARG A 22 2.36 24.34 -13.46
CA ARG A 22 3.75 24.80 -13.44
C ARG A 22 4.37 24.45 -12.10
N TRP A 23 5.61 24.00 -12.14
CA TRP A 23 6.40 23.70 -10.95
C TRP A 23 7.60 24.64 -10.90
N ASN A 24 7.78 25.31 -9.76
CA ASN A 24 8.97 26.11 -9.48
C ASN A 24 9.83 25.40 -8.42
N ALA A 25 11.14 25.64 -8.43
CA ALA A 25 12.06 25.01 -7.49
C ALA A 25 11.80 25.36 -6.00
N ALA A 26 11.05 26.45 -5.74
CA ALA A 26 10.61 26.81 -4.40
C ALA A 26 9.39 26.01 -3.92
N ASP A 27 8.61 25.43 -4.86
CA ASP A 27 7.40 24.68 -4.56
C ASP A 27 7.78 23.27 -4.12
N ARG A 28 7.70 23.00 -2.81
CA ARG A 28 7.96 21.66 -2.24
C ARG A 28 6.85 20.67 -2.55
N GLU A 29 5.62 21.15 -2.75
CA GLU A 29 4.44 20.33 -2.99
C GLU A 29 3.55 20.95 -4.07
N LEU A 30 2.87 20.08 -4.83
CA LEU A 30 1.82 20.47 -5.77
C LEU A 30 0.58 19.61 -5.50
N HIS A 31 -0.53 20.28 -5.21
CA HIS A 31 -1.80 19.59 -4.93
C HIS A 31 -2.68 19.56 -6.18
N PHE A 32 -3.29 18.41 -6.43
CA PHE A 32 -4.25 18.16 -7.50
C PHE A 32 -5.55 17.65 -6.86
N LYS A 33 -6.71 18.06 -7.41
CA LYS A 33 -8.00 17.65 -6.86
C LYS A 33 -9.00 17.36 -7.97
N LYS A 34 -9.60 16.17 -7.91
CA LYS A 34 -10.65 15.74 -8.82
C LYS A 34 -11.73 14.98 -8.06
N GLU A 35 -12.98 15.39 -8.25
CA GLU A 35 -14.13 14.57 -7.91
C GLU A 35 -14.37 13.56 -9.05
N VAL A 36 -14.43 12.28 -8.70
CA VAL A 36 -14.80 11.19 -9.60
C VAL A 36 -16.18 10.71 -9.18
N ARG A 37 -17.18 10.88 -10.05
CA ARG A 37 -18.55 10.42 -9.81
C ARG A 37 -18.65 8.94 -10.14
N GLU A 38 -19.31 8.20 -9.26
CA GLU A 38 -19.58 6.76 -9.43
C GLU A 38 -18.34 5.93 -9.81
N PRO A 39 -17.21 6.03 -9.06
CA PRO A 39 -16.02 5.25 -9.37
C PRO A 39 -16.28 3.74 -9.17
N LEU A 40 -15.61 2.91 -9.95
CA LEU A 40 -15.53 1.49 -9.66
C LEU A 40 -14.72 1.29 -8.38
N LEU A 41 -15.39 0.83 -7.32
CA LEU A 41 -14.75 0.67 -6.01
C LEU A 41 -13.84 -0.55 -5.97
N TRP A 42 -12.71 -0.41 -5.27
CA TRP A 42 -11.80 -1.50 -4.95
C TRP A 42 -12.27 -2.25 -3.69
N SER A 43 -12.13 -3.58 -3.72
CA SER A 43 -12.34 -4.49 -2.59
C SER A 43 -11.61 -5.82 -2.89
N ALA A 44 -11.44 -6.68 -1.88
CA ALA A 44 -10.85 -8.02 -2.08
C ALA A 44 -11.66 -8.91 -3.06
N GLU A 45 -12.96 -8.66 -3.21
CA GLU A 45 -13.83 -9.37 -4.17
C GLU A 45 -13.78 -8.77 -5.58
N LYS A 46 -13.65 -7.44 -5.66
CA LYS A 46 -13.62 -6.67 -6.91
C LYS A 46 -12.44 -5.70 -6.88
N PRO A 47 -11.23 -6.14 -7.26
CA PRO A 47 -10.02 -5.33 -7.21
C PRO A 47 -9.96 -4.36 -8.41
N ASN A 48 -10.89 -3.41 -8.46
CA ASN A 48 -10.91 -2.39 -9.52
C ASN A 48 -9.78 -1.38 -9.28
N LEU A 49 -8.84 -1.33 -10.22
CA LEU A 49 -7.72 -0.41 -10.19
C LEU A 49 -7.80 0.59 -11.35
N TYR A 50 -7.40 1.82 -11.03
CA TYR A 50 -7.13 2.89 -11.97
C TYR A 50 -5.62 3.09 -12.04
N ARG A 51 -5.12 3.73 -13.11
CA ARG A 51 -3.70 4.00 -13.28
C ARG A 51 -3.44 5.50 -13.20
N LEU A 52 -2.72 5.91 -12.15
CA LEU A 52 -2.21 7.26 -11.96
C LEU A 52 -0.88 7.37 -12.73
N LEU A 53 -0.78 8.36 -13.60
CA LEU A 53 0.44 8.74 -14.31
C LEU A 53 0.83 10.14 -13.89
N ILE A 54 2.08 10.30 -13.45
CA ILE A 54 2.66 11.60 -13.12
C ILE A 54 3.86 11.80 -14.05
N ALA A 55 3.87 12.89 -14.81
CA ALA A 55 4.97 13.21 -15.72
C ALA A 55 5.57 14.58 -15.38
N LEU A 56 6.88 14.64 -15.19
CA LEU A 56 7.63 15.89 -15.19
C LEU A 56 7.92 16.27 -16.64
N ARG A 57 7.49 17.46 -17.04
CA ARG A 57 7.72 18.02 -18.36
C ARG A 57 8.63 19.23 -18.28
N VAL A 58 9.60 19.30 -19.17
CA VAL A 58 10.53 20.43 -19.31
C VAL A 58 10.44 20.94 -20.73
N ASN A 59 10.10 22.22 -20.88
CA ASN A 59 9.95 22.88 -22.18
C ASN A 59 8.96 22.13 -23.12
N GLY A 60 7.85 21.66 -22.55
CA GLY A 60 6.78 20.95 -23.26
C GLY A 60 7.03 19.45 -23.50
N LYS A 61 8.28 18.98 -23.31
CA LYS A 61 8.66 17.59 -23.48
C LYS A 61 8.65 16.85 -22.15
N PRO A 62 8.11 15.62 -22.09
CA PRO A 62 8.15 14.82 -20.87
C PRO A 62 9.55 14.21 -20.67
N GLU A 63 10.09 14.32 -19.46
CA GLU A 63 11.44 13.85 -19.11
C GLU A 63 11.42 12.69 -18.12
N GLN A 64 10.47 12.67 -17.18
CA GLN A 64 10.34 11.62 -16.18
C GLN A 64 8.88 11.23 -16.01
N TYR A 65 8.65 9.95 -15.73
CA TYR A 65 7.32 9.39 -15.48
C TYR A 65 7.33 8.53 -14.23
N ILE A 66 6.24 8.60 -13.48
CA ILE A 66 5.87 7.67 -12.43
C ILE A 66 4.49 7.13 -12.77
N SER A 67 4.30 5.83 -12.58
CA SER A 67 3.02 5.15 -12.79
C SER A 67 2.70 4.34 -11.54
N GLN A 68 1.49 4.48 -11.04
CA GLN A 68 1.02 3.74 -9.87
C GLN A 68 -0.45 3.33 -10.05
N TYR A 69 -0.82 2.16 -9.54
CA TYR A 69 -2.22 1.77 -9.45
C TYR A 69 -2.87 2.43 -8.24
N ILE A 70 -4.13 2.84 -8.39
CA ILE A 70 -4.94 3.35 -7.27
C ILE A 70 -6.31 2.66 -7.25
N GLY A 71 -6.79 2.37 -6.03
CA GLY A 71 -8.12 1.81 -5.80
C GLY A 71 -8.99 2.79 -5.00
N PHE A 72 -10.19 3.09 -5.50
CA PHE A 72 -11.18 3.85 -4.73
C PHE A 72 -11.80 2.93 -3.68
N ARG A 73 -11.40 3.09 -2.42
CA ARG A 73 -12.06 2.42 -1.28
C ARG A 73 -12.13 3.32 -0.07
N LYS A 74 -13.04 2.99 0.84
CA LYS A 74 -13.09 3.57 2.19
C LYS A 74 -13.04 2.44 3.21
N SER A 75 -12.08 2.50 4.13
CA SER A 75 -12.01 1.65 5.32
C SER A 75 -12.33 2.51 6.54
N GLU A 76 -13.23 2.06 7.40
CA GLU A 76 -13.60 2.79 8.62
C GLU A 76 -14.08 1.86 9.73
N ILE A 77 -13.92 2.29 10.99
CA ILE A 77 -14.57 1.64 12.13
C ILE A 77 -15.81 2.46 12.48
N LYS A 78 -16.99 1.82 12.43
CA LYS A 78 -18.26 2.45 12.80
C LYS A 78 -19.09 1.46 13.61
N HIS A 79 -19.65 1.91 14.74
CA HIS A 79 -20.41 1.08 15.67
C HIS A 79 -19.69 -0.23 16.03
N ALA A 80 -18.38 -0.14 16.32
CA ALA A 80 -17.49 -1.27 16.63
C ALA A 80 -17.34 -2.33 15.52
N GLN A 81 -17.64 -1.98 14.26
CA GLN A 81 -17.44 -2.85 13.11
C GLN A 81 -16.43 -2.24 12.13
N LEU A 82 -15.55 -3.07 11.59
CA LEU A 82 -14.73 -2.72 10.43
C LEU A 82 -15.61 -2.76 9.18
N LEU A 83 -15.73 -1.61 8.52
CA LEU A 83 -16.46 -1.45 7.27
C LEU A 83 -15.49 -1.21 6.12
N VAL A 84 -15.72 -1.87 4.99
CA VAL A 84 -15.12 -1.52 3.70
C VAL A 84 -16.24 -1.11 2.76
N ASN A 85 -16.15 0.10 2.21
CA ASN A 85 -17.17 0.68 1.32
C ASN A 85 -18.57 0.66 1.96
N GLY A 86 -18.65 0.94 3.27
CA GLY A 86 -19.90 0.99 4.04
C GLY A 86 -20.48 -0.38 4.43
N LYS A 87 -19.81 -1.49 4.12
CA LYS A 87 -20.27 -2.84 4.44
C LYS A 87 -19.38 -3.50 5.50
N PRO A 88 -19.94 -4.15 6.53
CA PRO A 88 -19.15 -4.92 7.49
C PRO A 88 -18.38 -6.04 6.79
N VAL A 89 -17.10 -6.20 7.17
CA VAL A 89 -16.23 -7.24 6.60
C VAL A 89 -15.84 -8.24 7.69
N TYR A 90 -16.00 -9.53 7.38
CA TYR A 90 -15.36 -10.58 8.15
C TYR A 90 -13.94 -10.82 7.63
N ILE A 91 -12.95 -10.66 8.51
CA ILE A 91 -11.55 -10.94 8.22
C ILE A 91 -11.32 -12.45 8.27
N LYS A 92 -11.16 -13.06 7.09
CA LYS A 92 -10.82 -14.47 6.90
C LYS A 92 -9.33 -14.54 6.58
N GLY A 93 -8.52 -14.32 7.60
CA GLY A 93 -7.10 -14.01 7.45
C GLY A 93 -6.13 -15.13 7.77
N VAL A 94 -4.91 -14.98 7.26
CA VAL A 94 -3.75 -15.81 7.59
C VAL A 94 -2.52 -14.92 7.85
N ASN A 95 -1.60 -15.39 8.70
CA ASN A 95 -0.29 -14.78 8.88
C ASN A 95 0.69 -15.39 7.86
N ARG A 96 1.51 -14.56 7.23
CA ARG A 96 2.52 -15.00 6.25
C ARG A 96 3.88 -14.46 6.64
N HIS A 97 4.85 -15.36 6.78
CA HIS A 97 6.28 -15.03 6.71
C HIS A 97 6.73 -15.07 5.26
N GLU A 98 7.59 -14.13 4.87
CA GLU A 98 8.26 -14.18 3.57
C GLU A 98 9.41 -15.21 3.64
N HIS A 99 9.11 -16.43 3.22
CA HIS A 99 10.02 -17.56 3.30
C HIS A 99 9.85 -18.53 2.13
N ASP A 100 10.97 -18.87 1.50
CA ASP A 100 11.13 -19.96 0.55
C ASP A 100 12.02 -21.05 1.16
N PRO A 101 11.66 -22.34 1.05
CA PRO A 101 12.41 -23.43 1.68
C PRO A 101 13.83 -23.62 1.15
N TYR A 102 14.16 -23.09 -0.03
CA TYR A 102 15.47 -23.21 -0.66
C TYR A 102 16.28 -21.90 -0.61
N ASN A 103 15.59 -20.76 -0.75
CA ASN A 103 16.19 -19.42 -0.87
C ASN A 103 16.03 -18.55 0.39
N GLY A 104 15.38 -19.06 1.44
CA GLY A 104 15.18 -18.33 2.69
C GLY A 104 14.28 -17.11 2.51
N HIS A 105 14.73 -15.91 2.87
CA HIS A 105 13.94 -14.69 2.75
C HIS A 105 13.94 -14.06 1.35
N VAL A 106 14.53 -14.73 0.36
CA VAL A 106 14.44 -14.32 -1.05
C VAL A 106 13.32 -15.13 -1.71
N VAL A 107 12.10 -14.56 -1.70
CA VAL A 107 10.92 -15.15 -2.34
C VAL A 107 10.74 -14.52 -3.71
N ASP A 108 10.58 -15.33 -4.75
CA ASP A 108 10.34 -14.83 -6.10
C ASP A 108 8.87 -14.48 -6.37
N GLU A 109 8.61 -13.69 -7.42
CA GLU A 109 7.25 -13.28 -7.78
C GLU A 109 6.34 -14.47 -8.09
N ALA A 110 6.87 -15.54 -8.68
CA ALA A 110 6.10 -16.74 -8.98
C ALA A 110 5.55 -17.40 -7.70
N SER A 111 6.36 -17.46 -6.64
CA SER A 111 5.95 -17.96 -5.33
C SER A 111 4.97 -17.02 -4.64
N MET A 112 5.17 -15.70 -4.72
CA MET A 112 4.20 -14.71 -4.22
C MET A 112 2.82 -14.88 -4.89
N LEU A 113 2.80 -15.03 -6.21
CA LEU A 113 1.59 -15.29 -6.98
C LEU A 113 0.93 -16.61 -6.57
N ARG A 114 1.73 -17.65 -6.35
CA ARG A 114 1.23 -18.96 -5.91
C ARG A 114 0.59 -18.88 -4.52
N ASP A 115 1.20 -18.16 -3.58
CA ASP A 115 0.64 -17.90 -2.25
C ASP A 115 -0.73 -17.24 -2.34
N ILE A 116 -0.82 -16.14 -3.10
CA ILE A 116 -2.08 -15.40 -3.29
C ILE A 116 -3.13 -16.30 -3.93
N GLN A 117 -2.78 -17.04 -4.99
CA GLN A 117 -3.70 -17.96 -5.66
C GLN A 117 -4.26 -18.98 -4.66
N LEU A 118 -3.40 -19.64 -3.88
CA LEU A 118 -3.81 -20.63 -2.89
C LEU A 118 -4.72 -20.02 -1.82
N MET A 119 -4.40 -18.82 -1.33
CA MET A 119 -5.25 -18.10 -0.38
C MET A 119 -6.64 -17.86 -0.96
N LYS A 120 -6.72 -17.35 -2.19
CA LYS A 120 -7.98 -17.07 -2.87
C LYS A 120 -8.80 -18.34 -3.12
N GLU A 121 -8.17 -19.42 -3.58
CA GLU A 121 -8.79 -20.74 -3.79
C GLU A 121 -9.37 -21.32 -2.48
N ASN A 122 -8.79 -20.95 -1.33
CA ASN A 122 -9.22 -21.39 -0.01
C ASN A 122 -10.08 -20.34 0.73
N ASN A 123 -10.69 -19.39 0.02
CA ASN A 123 -11.60 -18.37 0.55
C ASN A 123 -10.99 -17.42 1.61
N ILE A 124 -9.65 -17.29 1.64
CA ILE A 124 -8.94 -16.31 2.46
C ILE A 124 -9.04 -14.95 1.76
N ASN A 125 -9.34 -13.90 2.53
CA ASN A 125 -9.49 -12.54 2.00
C ASN A 125 -8.49 -11.54 2.56
N SER A 126 -7.67 -11.94 3.54
CA SER A 126 -6.70 -11.05 4.15
C SER A 126 -5.40 -11.75 4.54
N VAL A 127 -4.32 -10.98 4.59
CA VAL A 127 -3.00 -11.44 5.00
C VAL A 127 -2.38 -10.43 5.97
N ARG A 128 -1.66 -10.93 6.97
CA ARG A 128 -0.78 -10.11 7.83
C ARG A 128 0.68 -10.42 7.52
N THR A 129 1.47 -9.38 7.25
CA THR A 129 2.93 -9.48 6.97
C THR A 129 3.69 -9.69 8.28
N SER A 130 3.83 -10.95 8.70
CA SER A 130 4.35 -11.29 10.04
C SER A 130 5.87 -11.43 9.97
N HIS A 131 6.69 -10.68 10.71
CA HIS A 131 6.41 -9.54 11.61
C HIS A 131 7.18 -8.31 11.13
N TYR A 132 7.10 -8.05 9.82
CA TYR A 132 7.90 -7.05 9.13
C TYR A 132 7.29 -6.72 7.77
N PRO A 133 7.63 -5.55 7.18
CA PRO A 133 7.16 -5.22 5.84
C PRO A 133 7.80 -6.16 4.81
N ASN A 134 7.01 -6.68 3.88
CA ASN A 134 7.48 -7.59 2.81
C ASN A 134 8.08 -6.79 1.63
N ASP A 135 8.51 -7.49 0.58
CA ASP A 135 8.90 -6.89 -0.69
C ASP A 135 7.76 -6.00 -1.27
N PRO A 136 8.05 -4.78 -1.79
CA PRO A 136 7.04 -3.90 -2.39
C PRO A 136 6.14 -4.59 -3.44
N ARG A 137 6.69 -5.57 -4.18
CA ARG A 137 5.94 -6.33 -5.17
C ARG A 137 4.78 -7.10 -4.54
N TRP A 138 4.89 -7.56 -3.29
CA TRP A 138 3.81 -8.25 -2.58
C TRP A 138 2.54 -7.39 -2.47
N TYR A 139 2.69 -6.11 -2.17
CA TYR A 139 1.58 -5.16 -2.00
C TYR A 139 0.90 -4.86 -3.34
N GLU A 140 1.69 -4.64 -4.40
CA GLU A 140 1.16 -4.49 -5.76
C GLU A 140 0.34 -5.71 -6.21
N LEU A 141 0.82 -6.93 -5.89
CA LEU A 141 0.10 -8.15 -6.19
C LEU A 141 -1.20 -8.24 -5.37
N CYS A 142 -1.17 -7.87 -4.09
CA CYS A 142 -2.38 -7.81 -3.24
C CYS A 142 -3.42 -6.83 -3.80
N ASP A 143 -2.99 -5.69 -4.33
CA ASP A 143 -3.87 -4.72 -5.01
C ASP A 143 -4.53 -5.34 -6.24
N ILE A 144 -3.73 -6.01 -7.09
CA ILE A 144 -4.15 -6.60 -8.36
C ILE A 144 -5.13 -7.76 -8.14
N TYR A 145 -4.83 -8.65 -7.20
CA TYR A 145 -5.60 -9.89 -6.99
C TYR A 145 -6.68 -9.78 -5.91
N GLY A 146 -6.70 -8.66 -5.18
CA GLY A 146 -7.72 -8.38 -4.18
C GLY A 146 -7.50 -9.17 -2.89
N MET A 147 -6.57 -8.67 -2.07
CA MET A 147 -6.31 -9.12 -0.70
C MET A 147 -6.29 -7.91 0.25
N TYR A 148 -6.97 -8.01 1.39
CA TYR A 148 -6.77 -7.04 2.47
C TYR A 148 -5.43 -7.32 3.16
N VAL A 149 -4.65 -6.28 3.44
CA VAL A 149 -3.32 -6.42 4.06
C VAL A 149 -3.31 -5.73 5.42
N VAL A 150 -2.81 -6.43 6.43
CA VAL A 150 -2.32 -5.84 7.68
C VAL A 150 -0.81 -5.75 7.54
N ASP A 151 -0.32 -4.54 7.30
CA ASP A 151 1.11 -4.28 7.20
C ASP A 151 1.71 -4.00 8.58
N GLU A 152 2.87 -4.59 8.86
CA GLU A 152 3.47 -4.58 10.20
C GLU A 152 4.90 -4.03 10.17
N ALA A 153 5.17 -3.04 11.04
CA ALA A 153 6.51 -2.50 11.19
C ALA A 153 7.44 -3.57 11.77
N ASN A 154 8.69 -3.61 11.30
CA ASN A 154 9.68 -4.59 11.73
C ASN A 154 10.18 -4.30 13.16
N ILE A 155 9.36 -4.55 14.17
CA ILE A 155 9.62 -4.27 15.58
C ILE A 155 9.17 -5.46 16.42
N GLU A 156 10.12 -6.32 16.76
CA GLU A 156 9.90 -7.41 17.73
C GLU A 156 11.05 -7.46 18.73
N SER A 157 10.73 -7.34 20.01
CA SER A 157 11.70 -7.37 21.12
C SER A 157 11.35 -8.42 22.17
N HIS A 158 10.75 -9.53 21.73
CA HIS A 158 10.20 -10.59 22.59
C HIS A 158 11.18 -11.02 23.69
N GLY A 159 12.45 -11.23 23.35
CA GLY A 159 13.48 -11.68 24.29
C GLY A 159 13.79 -10.70 25.44
N MET A 160 13.37 -9.43 25.33
CA MET A 160 13.57 -8.42 26.38
C MET A 160 12.50 -8.46 27.47
N GLY A 161 11.37 -9.15 27.22
CA GLY A 161 10.24 -9.20 28.14
C GLY A 161 9.35 -7.95 28.13
N TYR A 162 8.27 -8.01 28.92
CA TYR A 162 7.18 -7.01 28.89
C TYR A 162 7.02 -6.23 30.21
N LYS A 163 7.91 -6.42 31.19
CA LYS A 163 7.88 -5.63 32.41
C LYS A 163 8.29 -4.18 32.10
N PRO A 164 7.68 -3.15 32.72
CA PRO A 164 7.96 -1.75 32.40
C PRO A 164 9.45 -1.34 32.52
N ASP A 165 10.22 -2.01 33.38
CA ASP A 165 11.65 -1.77 33.59
C ASP A 165 12.56 -2.54 32.61
N GLN A 166 12.03 -3.51 31.86
CA GLN A 166 12.78 -4.35 30.92
C GLN A 166 12.38 -4.09 29.46
N CYS A 167 11.12 -3.75 29.23
CA CYS A 167 10.55 -3.58 27.91
C CYS A 167 11.18 -2.37 27.20
N LEU A 168 11.76 -2.62 26.01
CA LEU A 168 12.36 -1.56 25.20
C LEU A 168 11.36 -0.46 24.82
N ALA A 169 10.07 -0.79 24.74
CA ALA A 169 9.02 0.18 24.43
C ALA A 169 8.83 1.25 25.52
N ASN A 170 9.41 1.08 26.72
CA ASN A 170 9.35 2.03 27.82
C ASN A 170 10.72 2.69 28.11
N GLN A 171 11.70 2.52 27.22
CA GLN A 171 13.05 3.06 27.35
C GLN A 171 13.25 4.22 26.36
N PRO A 172 13.40 5.47 26.81
CA PRO A 172 13.49 6.65 25.94
C PRO A 172 14.61 6.58 24.89
N GLU A 173 15.72 5.90 25.20
CA GLU A 173 16.83 5.69 24.26
C GLU A 173 16.45 4.89 23.01
N TRP A 174 15.36 4.09 23.06
CA TRP A 174 14.85 3.30 21.95
C TRP A 174 13.78 4.02 21.11
N GLU A 175 13.29 5.18 21.55
CA GLU A 175 12.19 5.91 20.90
C GLU A 175 12.47 6.12 19.40
N LYS A 176 13.66 6.64 19.06
CA LYS A 176 14.04 6.91 17.66
C LYS A 176 14.04 5.66 16.79
N ALA A 177 14.42 4.50 17.34
CA ALA A 177 14.45 3.25 16.59
C ALA A 177 13.05 2.73 16.27
N PHE A 178 12.09 2.91 17.18
CA PHE A 178 10.69 2.53 16.96
C PHE A 178 10.02 3.45 15.93
N ILE A 179 10.26 4.76 16.04
CA ILE A 179 9.73 5.74 15.09
C ILE A 179 10.30 5.51 13.68
N ASP A 180 11.62 5.35 13.51
CA ASP A 180 12.24 5.13 12.19
C ASP A 180 11.62 3.92 11.46
N ARG A 181 11.47 2.80 12.16
CA ARG A 181 10.91 1.56 11.57
C ARG A 181 9.44 1.72 11.18
N THR A 182 8.69 2.50 11.94
CA THR A 182 7.27 2.78 11.66
C THR A 182 7.11 3.74 10.50
N GLU A 183 7.84 4.86 10.50
CA GLU A 183 7.80 5.87 9.45
C GLU A 183 8.24 5.31 8.10
N ARG A 184 9.31 4.49 8.08
CA ARG A 184 9.82 3.91 6.82
C ARG A 184 8.84 2.95 6.16
N MET A 185 8.11 2.15 6.94
CA MET A 185 7.02 1.31 6.43
C MET A 185 5.91 2.21 5.87
N PHE A 186 5.40 3.14 6.69
CA PHE A 186 4.30 4.01 6.30
C PHE A 186 4.61 4.80 5.03
N GLU A 187 5.76 5.45 4.96
CA GLU A 187 6.12 6.32 3.84
C GLU A 187 6.28 5.55 2.52
N ARG A 188 6.70 4.29 2.58
CA ARG A 188 6.80 3.40 1.42
C ARG A 188 5.41 2.96 0.94
N ASP A 189 4.53 2.57 1.86
CA ASP A 189 3.35 1.75 1.53
C ASP A 189 2.00 2.51 1.54
N LYS A 190 1.99 3.78 1.98
CA LYS A 190 0.77 4.62 2.18
C LYS A 190 -0.20 4.75 1.00
N ASN A 191 0.20 4.35 -0.21
CA ASN A 191 -0.61 4.49 -1.42
C ASN A 191 -1.24 3.18 -1.91
N HIS A 192 -1.00 2.05 -1.22
CA HIS A 192 -1.75 0.80 -1.39
C HIS A 192 -3.09 0.87 -0.63
#